data_AF-A0A419DNT0-F1
#
_entry.id   AF-A0A419DNT0-F1
#
_cell.length_a   1.000
_cell.length_b   1.000
_cell.length_c   1.000
_cell.angle_alpha   90.00
_cell.angle_beta   90.00
_cell.angle_gamma   90.00
#
_symmetry.space_group_name_H-M   'P 1'
#
loop_
_entity.id
_entity.type
_entity.pdbx_description
1 polymer ?
#
loop_
_entity_poly.entity_id
_entity_poly.type
_entity_poly.pdbx_seq_one_letter_code
_entity_poly.pdbx_strand_id
1 'polypeptide(L)'
;MQDYELFIQRFLKKSGIDLGQYKEAQMKRRLTALRDKKGHSTFASYMQAMEKSSTLYEEFLDRMTINVSEFFRNPIRWQQLEQDILPVLQARAHGRIRTWSAACSTGEEPYSLAMILNEKMDPAQFTIQATDLDDIVLEKAKQGRYGASALNEVVESRKKRYFIEQDQQFEVVPEIRRLVRFSKHNLLGDRYDTGFDLIICRNVLIYFTEEAKAHVYRSFVEALKPGGILFVGGTEQIFQPERFGLKMRQSFFYEKI
;
A
#
# COMPACT_ATOMS: atom_id res chain seq x y z
N MET A 1 -3.51 -28.61 14.43
CA MET A 1 -2.50 -28.14 13.45
C MET A 1 -3.03 -28.30 12.02
N GLN A 2 -3.48 -29.49 11.62
CA GLN A 2 -4.01 -29.77 10.27
C GLN A 2 -5.12 -28.85 9.74
N ASP A 3 -6.10 -28.40 10.54
CA ASP A 3 -7.24 -27.60 10.03
C ASP A 3 -6.80 -26.26 9.43
N TYR A 4 -5.87 -25.55 10.10
CA TYR A 4 -5.34 -24.27 9.60
C TYR A 4 -4.40 -24.46 8.40
N GLU A 5 -3.55 -25.49 8.43
CA GLU A 5 -2.65 -25.82 7.31
C GLU A 5 -3.43 -26.19 6.04
N LEU A 6 -4.49 -27.01 6.18
CA LEU A 6 -5.34 -27.35 5.05
C LEU A 6 -6.09 -26.12 4.54
N PHE A 7 -6.53 -25.24 5.44
CA PHE A 7 -7.16 -23.97 5.09
C PHE A 7 -6.24 -23.09 4.25
N ILE A 8 -5.00 -22.84 4.67
CA ILE A 8 -4.07 -22.00 3.92
C ILE A 8 -3.77 -22.58 2.52
N GLN A 9 -3.64 -23.91 2.40
CA GLN A 9 -3.43 -24.58 1.12
C GLN A 9 -4.63 -24.44 0.18
N ARG A 10 -5.85 -24.64 0.71
CA ARG A 10 -7.09 -24.48 -0.07
C ARG A 10 -7.31 -23.03 -0.46
N PHE A 11 -7.04 -22.11 0.46
CA PHE A 11 -7.15 -20.67 0.21
C PHE A 11 -6.17 -20.25 -0.90
N LEU A 12 -4.88 -20.63 -0.80
CA LEU A 12 -3.88 -20.35 -1.83
C LEU A 12 -4.33 -20.84 -3.22
N LYS A 13 -4.87 -22.06 -3.33
CA LYS A 13 -5.37 -22.60 -4.61
C LYS A 13 -6.53 -21.79 -5.18
N LYS A 14 -7.37 -21.20 -4.33
CA LYS A 14 -8.54 -20.40 -4.75
C LYS A 14 -8.18 -18.95 -5.04
N SER A 15 -7.31 -18.35 -4.23
CA SER A 15 -7.05 -16.91 -4.20
C SER A 15 -5.76 -16.49 -4.89
N GLY A 16 -4.79 -17.40 -5.02
CA GLY A 16 -3.42 -17.08 -5.40
C GLY A 16 -2.61 -16.38 -4.29
N ILE A 17 -3.19 -16.20 -3.09
CA ILE A 17 -2.55 -15.52 -1.96
C ILE A 17 -2.00 -16.57 -1.01
N ASP A 18 -0.67 -16.56 -0.83
CA ASP A 18 0.01 -17.47 0.09
C ASP A 18 0.01 -16.91 1.51
N LEU A 19 -0.92 -17.40 2.34
CA LEU A 19 -0.98 -17.05 3.75
C LEU A 19 0.25 -17.52 4.54
N GLY A 20 1.01 -18.49 4.04
CA GLY A 20 2.28 -18.93 4.64
C GLY A 20 3.38 -17.89 4.57
N GLN A 21 3.24 -16.87 3.71
CA GLN A 21 4.16 -15.74 3.62
C GLN A 21 3.83 -14.61 4.62
N TYR A 22 2.76 -14.76 5.39
CA TYR A 22 2.41 -13.89 6.51
C TYR A 22 2.85 -14.51 7.83
N LYS A 23 3.06 -13.68 8.85
CA LYS A 23 3.40 -14.16 10.19
C LYS A 23 2.25 -15.00 10.75
N GLU A 24 2.49 -16.31 10.87
CA GLU A 24 1.45 -17.30 11.14
C GLU A 24 0.62 -16.97 12.39
N ALA A 25 1.27 -16.69 13.53
CA ALA A 25 0.58 -16.49 14.80
C ALA A 25 -0.42 -15.31 14.75
N GLN A 26 -0.01 -14.19 14.18
CA GLN A 26 -0.84 -12.99 14.05
C GLN A 26 -1.96 -13.20 13.04
N MET A 27 -1.63 -13.80 11.88
CA MET A 27 -2.60 -14.08 10.83
C MET A 27 -3.66 -15.08 11.32
N LYS A 28 -3.24 -16.23 11.85
CA LYS A 28 -4.12 -17.25 12.42
C LYS A 28 -5.05 -16.69 13.48
N ARG A 29 -4.54 -15.91 14.44
CA ARG A 29 -5.38 -15.27 15.46
C ARG A 29 -6.47 -14.39 14.85
N ARG A 30 -6.13 -13.58 13.85
CA ARG A 30 -7.08 -12.73 13.12
C ARG A 30 -8.12 -13.57 12.39
N LEU A 31 -7.68 -14.55 11.61
CA LEU A 31 -8.58 -15.37 10.80
C LEU A 31 -9.51 -16.23 11.69
N THR A 32 -9.04 -16.70 12.84
CA THR A 32 -9.88 -17.35 13.86
C THR A 32 -10.97 -16.41 14.35
N ALA A 33 -10.63 -15.15 14.71
CA ALA A 33 -11.63 -14.19 15.15
C ALA A 33 -12.68 -13.87 14.06
N LEU A 34 -12.27 -13.80 12.78
CA LEU A 34 -13.18 -13.61 11.65
C LEU A 34 -14.11 -14.81 11.47
N ARG A 35 -13.54 -16.02 11.48
CA ARG A 35 -14.24 -17.29 11.42
C ARG A 35 -15.32 -17.39 12.49
N ASP A 36 -14.95 -17.10 13.75
CA ASP A 36 -15.85 -17.18 14.91
C ASP A 36 -16.97 -16.14 14.81
N LYS A 37 -16.64 -14.91 14.38
CA LYS A 37 -17.64 -13.85 14.13
C LYS A 37 -18.66 -14.23 13.05
N LYS A 38 -18.26 -15.07 12.10
CA LYS A 38 -19.12 -15.60 11.03
C LYS A 38 -19.83 -16.90 11.42
N GLY A 39 -19.70 -17.35 12.67
CA GLY A 39 -20.41 -18.51 13.21
C GLY A 39 -19.81 -19.86 12.82
N HIS A 40 -18.56 -19.90 12.38
CA HIS A 40 -17.89 -21.14 11.99
C HIS A 40 -16.95 -21.64 13.09
N SER A 41 -17.07 -22.92 13.45
CA SER A 41 -16.24 -23.54 14.50
C SER A 41 -14.89 -24.08 14.00
N THR A 42 -14.74 -24.29 12.69
CA THR A 42 -13.51 -24.83 12.06
C THR A 42 -13.16 -24.05 10.81
N PHE A 43 -11.87 -24.01 10.45
CA PHE A 43 -11.45 -23.38 9.20
C PHE A 43 -11.97 -24.15 7.98
N ALA A 44 -12.09 -25.48 8.07
CA ALA A 44 -12.74 -26.29 7.04
C ALA A 44 -14.19 -25.84 6.75
N SER A 45 -15.03 -25.65 7.78
CA SER A 45 -16.42 -25.21 7.56
C SER A 45 -16.50 -23.79 7.03
N TYR A 46 -15.58 -22.92 7.45
CA TYR A 46 -15.51 -21.55 6.95
C TYR A 46 -15.05 -21.47 5.49
N MET A 47 -14.03 -22.25 5.10
CA MET A 47 -13.59 -22.36 3.71
C MET A 47 -14.72 -22.85 2.81
N GLN A 48 -15.45 -23.87 3.23
CA GLN A 48 -16.59 -24.39 2.46
C GLN A 48 -17.69 -23.34 2.28
N ALA A 49 -17.93 -22.50 3.29
CA ALA A 49 -18.89 -21.40 3.18
C ALA A 49 -18.41 -20.32 2.20
N MET A 50 -17.13 -19.93 2.26
CA MET A 50 -16.53 -18.98 1.32
C MET A 50 -16.48 -19.50 -0.12
N GLU A 51 -16.38 -20.80 -0.33
CA GLU A 51 -16.46 -21.40 -1.67
C GLU A 51 -17.85 -21.29 -2.28
N LYS A 52 -18.90 -21.21 -1.45
CA LYS A 52 -20.31 -21.12 -1.87
C LYS A 52 -20.84 -19.69 -1.91
N SER A 53 -20.14 -18.72 -1.32
CA SER A 53 -20.58 -17.33 -1.21
C SER A 53 -19.45 -16.37 -1.58
N SER A 54 -19.59 -15.71 -2.73
CA SER A 54 -18.65 -14.66 -3.17
C SER A 54 -18.62 -13.50 -2.17
N THR A 55 -19.76 -13.09 -1.63
CA THR A 55 -19.84 -12.04 -0.60
C THR A 55 -19.03 -12.40 0.65
N LEU A 56 -19.16 -13.63 1.16
CA LEU A 56 -18.39 -14.04 2.34
C LEU A 56 -16.88 -14.10 2.04
N TYR A 57 -16.51 -14.52 0.83
CA TYR A 57 -15.13 -14.56 0.38
C TYR A 57 -14.51 -13.16 0.23
N GLU A 58 -15.25 -12.22 -0.36
CA GLU A 58 -14.84 -10.82 -0.50
C GLU A 58 -14.71 -10.14 0.87
N GLU A 59 -15.67 -10.36 1.78
CA GLU A 59 -15.56 -9.88 3.17
C GLU A 59 -14.37 -10.50 3.91
N PHE A 60 -14.04 -11.76 3.65
CA PHE A 60 -12.83 -12.38 4.21
C PHE A 60 -11.58 -11.66 3.72
N LEU A 61 -11.48 -11.37 2.42
CA LEU A 61 -10.35 -10.65 1.84
C LEU A 61 -10.17 -9.25 2.46
N ASP A 62 -11.26 -8.45 2.54
CA ASP A 62 -11.25 -7.11 3.15
C ASP A 62 -10.79 -7.11 4.61
N ARG A 63 -11.12 -8.17 5.36
CA ARG A 63 -10.80 -8.26 6.79
C ARG A 63 -9.46 -8.93 7.07
N MET A 64 -8.92 -9.65 6.11
CA MET A 64 -7.61 -10.27 6.21
C MET A 64 -6.52 -9.20 6.29
N THR A 65 -6.63 -8.13 5.49
CA THR A 65 -5.71 -7.00 5.47
C THR A 65 -6.01 -5.98 6.59
N ILE A 66 -5.03 -5.14 6.96
CA ILE A 66 -5.26 -3.98 7.84
C ILE A 66 -5.29 -2.74 6.96
N ASN A 67 -6.49 -2.28 6.66
CA ASN A 67 -6.73 -1.19 5.72
C ASN A 67 -6.82 0.19 6.42
N VAL A 68 -6.19 0.37 7.59
CA VAL A 68 -6.22 1.65 8.31
C VAL A 68 -5.15 2.58 7.75
N SER A 69 -5.61 3.63 7.10
CA SER A 69 -4.82 4.65 6.42
C SER A 69 -5.41 6.03 6.72
N GLU A 70 -4.58 7.06 6.57
CA GLU A 70 -4.95 8.46 6.73
C GLU A 70 -4.05 9.32 5.84
N PHE A 71 -4.55 10.48 5.45
CA PHE A 71 -3.76 11.41 4.64
C PHE A 71 -2.55 11.90 5.43
N PHE A 72 -1.40 12.00 4.76
CA PHE A 72 -0.15 12.45 5.35
C PHE A 72 0.27 11.70 6.64
N ARG A 73 -0.10 10.41 6.78
CA ARG A 73 0.28 9.56 7.93
C ARG A 73 1.76 9.72 8.28
N ASN A 74 2.05 10.10 9.52
CA ASN A 74 3.38 10.57 9.98
C ASN A 74 3.86 11.78 9.16
N PRO A 75 3.29 12.99 9.36
CA PRO A 75 3.48 14.14 8.48
C PRO A 75 4.94 14.57 8.32
N ILE A 76 5.76 14.41 9.35
CA ILE A 76 7.21 14.67 9.30
C ILE A 76 7.90 13.88 8.15
N ARG A 77 7.46 12.65 7.87
CA ARG A 77 8.05 11.84 6.77
C ARG A 77 7.64 12.37 5.40
N TRP A 78 6.43 12.89 5.26
CA TRP A 78 5.99 13.56 4.04
C TRP A 78 6.70 14.89 3.81
N GLN A 79 7.00 15.63 4.88
CA GLN A 79 7.83 16.83 4.79
C GLN A 79 9.26 16.50 4.32
N GLN A 80 9.87 15.43 4.84
CA GLN A 80 11.16 14.94 4.36
C GLN A 80 11.12 14.53 2.88
N LEU A 81 10.07 13.81 2.47
CA LEU A 81 9.86 13.49 1.05
C LEU A 81 9.82 14.77 0.20
N GLU A 82 9.05 15.77 0.63
CA GLU A 82 8.84 17.03 -0.09
C GLU A 82 10.11 17.91 -0.15
N GLN A 83 10.86 18.02 0.94
CA GLN A 83 11.97 18.96 1.09
C GLN A 83 13.33 18.35 0.72
N ASP A 84 13.55 17.07 1.04
CA ASP A 84 14.88 16.45 0.95
C ASP A 84 14.98 15.50 -0.25
N ILE A 85 13.90 14.76 -0.54
CA ILE A 85 13.92 13.66 -1.51
C ILE A 85 13.46 14.12 -2.89
N LEU A 86 12.34 14.83 -2.98
CA LEU A 86 11.76 15.24 -4.25
C LEU A 86 12.71 16.11 -5.10
N PRO A 87 13.45 17.09 -4.53
CA PRO A 87 14.42 17.87 -5.32
C PRO A 87 15.52 16.99 -5.95
N VAL A 88 15.92 15.92 -5.26
CA VAL A 88 16.94 14.97 -5.74
C VAL A 88 16.39 14.16 -6.91
N LEU A 89 15.14 13.70 -6.80
CA LEU A 89 14.47 12.99 -7.88
C LEU A 89 14.29 13.89 -9.11
N GLN A 90 13.88 15.15 -8.91
CA GLN A 90 13.74 16.13 -9.99
C GLN A 90 15.06 16.43 -10.69
N ALA A 91 16.15 16.62 -9.94
CA ALA A 91 17.47 16.89 -10.52
C ALA A 91 18.03 15.73 -11.37
N ARG A 92 17.59 14.50 -11.10
CA ARG A 92 18.00 13.28 -11.81
C ARG A 92 17.01 12.84 -12.89
N ALA A 93 15.84 13.46 -12.95
CA ALA A 93 14.76 13.01 -13.82
C ALA A 93 15.12 13.25 -15.29
N HIS A 94 15.24 12.16 -16.05
CA HIS A 94 15.28 12.19 -17.51
C HIS A 94 13.87 11.88 -18.05
N GLY A 95 12.99 12.88 -18.00
CA GLY A 95 11.58 12.75 -18.38
C GLY A 95 10.64 12.73 -17.18
N ARG A 96 9.57 11.95 -17.24
CA ARG A 96 8.57 11.89 -16.16
C ARG A 96 9.08 11.14 -14.95
N ILE A 97 8.84 11.69 -13.76
CA ILE A 97 9.03 11.00 -12.49
C ILE A 97 7.92 9.95 -12.33
N ARG A 98 8.28 8.68 -12.37
CA ARG A 98 7.35 7.56 -12.18
C ARG A 98 7.33 7.16 -10.71
N THR A 99 6.17 7.23 -10.08
CA THR A 99 6.00 6.86 -8.68
C THR A 99 5.02 5.71 -8.53
N TRP A 100 5.19 4.95 -7.45
CA TRP A 100 4.30 3.85 -7.09
C TRP A 100 3.99 3.87 -5.58
N SER A 101 2.72 3.95 -5.21
CA SER A 101 2.22 3.61 -3.87
C SER A 101 1.78 2.15 -3.87
N ALA A 102 2.58 1.31 -3.24
CA ALA A 102 2.43 -0.14 -3.18
C ALA A 102 1.71 -0.53 -1.88
N ALA A 103 0.54 -1.16 -2.02
CA ALA A 103 -0.45 -1.41 -0.98
C ALA A 103 -1.09 -0.11 -0.45
N CYS A 104 -1.78 0.59 -1.36
CA CYS A 104 -2.32 1.92 -1.15
C CYS A 104 -3.60 2.00 -0.28
N SER A 105 -4.17 0.86 0.14
CA SER A 105 -5.41 0.77 0.89
C SER A 105 -6.52 1.61 0.24
N THR A 106 -7.23 2.42 1.02
CA THR A 106 -8.32 3.32 0.63
C THR A 106 -7.86 4.62 -0.04
N GLY A 107 -6.58 4.73 -0.44
CA GLY A 107 -6.11 5.75 -1.39
C GLY A 107 -5.57 7.05 -0.78
N GLU A 108 -5.54 7.20 0.54
CA GLU A 108 -5.05 8.41 1.19
C GLU A 108 -3.56 8.65 0.90
N GLU A 109 -2.74 7.59 0.86
CA GLU A 109 -1.31 7.68 0.54
C GLU A 109 -1.03 8.19 -0.89
N PRO A 110 -1.57 7.58 -1.97
CA PRO A 110 -1.32 8.08 -3.31
C PRO A 110 -1.93 9.47 -3.56
N TYR A 111 -3.05 9.82 -2.91
CA TYR A 111 -3.56 11.20 -2.98
C TYR A 111 -2.71 12.21 -2.21
N SER A 112 -2.14 11.83 -1.06
CA SER A 112 -1.16 12.68 -0.35
C SER A 112 0.06 12.96 -1.23
N LEU A 113 0.55 11.94 -1.94
CA LEU A 113 1.63 12.09 -2.93
C LEU A 113 1.20 12.99 -4.11
N ALA A 114 0.00 12.79 -4.64
CA ALA A 114 -0.52 13.57 -5.76
C ALA A 114 -0.62 15.06 -5.43
N MET A 115 -1.09 15.40 -4.24
CA MET A 115 -1.14 16.79 -3.77
C MET A 115 0.26 17.42 -3.70
N ILE A 116 1.24 16.71 -3.13
CA ILE A 116 2.63 17.19 -3.06
C ILE A 116 3.22 17.40 -4.45
N LEU A 117 3.08 16.41 -5.35
CA LEU A 117 3.65 16.51 -6.69
C LEU A 117 2.99 17.65 -7.50
N ASN A 118 1.66 17.78 -7.41
CA ASN A 118 0.92 18.85 -8.07
C ASN A 118 1.28 20.26 -7.55
N GLU A 119 1.76 20.38 -6.32
CA GLU A 119 2.27 21.65 -5.77
C GLU A 119 3.67 22.00 -6.29
N LYS A 120 4.46 21.03 -6.74
CA LYS A 120 5.90 21.19 -7.01
C LYS A 120 6.27 21.08 -8.48
N MET A 121 5.41 20.51 -9.33
CA MET A 121 5.71 20.27 -10.73
C MET A 121 4.43 20.12 -11.56
N ASP A 122 4.57 20.30 -12.87
CA ASP A 122 3.45 20.14 -13.80
C ASP A 122 2.97 18.68 -13.82
N PRO A 123 1.65 18.41 -13.81
CA PRO A 123 1.09 17.06 -13.94
C PRO A 123 1.64 16.21 -15.10
N ALA A 124 2.08 16.83 -16.20
CA ALA A 124 2.70 16.15 -17.33
C ALA A 124 4.12 15.64 -17.03
N GLN A 125 4.72 16.00 -15.89
CA GLN A 125 6.07 15.61 -15.49
C GLN A 125 6.11 14.43 -14.51
N PHE A 126 4.97 13.87 -14.10
CA PHE A 126 4.94 12.70 -13.21
C PHE A 126 3.80 11.73 -13.52
N THR A 127 3.90 10.52 -12.98
CA THR A 127 2.81 9.52 -12.99
C THR A 127 2.75 8.81 -11.65
N ILE A 128 1.55 8.57 -11.12
CA ILE A 128 1.35 7.84 -9.87
C ILE A 128 0.60 6.55 -10.16
N GLN A 129 1.27 5.42 -9.94
CA GLN A 129 0.63 4.11 -9.85
C GLN A 129 0.27 3.86 -8.38
N ALA A 130 -0.93 3.36 -8.13
CA ALA A 130 -1.39 2.99 -6.80
C ALA A 130 -1.97 1.58 -6.88
N THR A 131 -1.47 0.67 -6.05
CA THR A 131 -1.91 -0.71 -6.11
C THR A 131 -2.25 -1.28 -4.77
N ASP A 132 -3.22 -2.19 -4.75
CA ASP A 132 -3.57 -2.97 -3.58
C ASP A 132 -4.03 -4.37 -4.00
N LEU A 133 -4.05 -5.30 -3.05
CA LEU A 133 -4.55 -6.65 -3.24
C LEU A 133 -6.09 -6.70 -3.17
N ASP A 134 -6.68 -5.77 -2.42
CA ASP A 134 -8.10 -5.75 -2.11
C ASP A 134 -8.89 -4.79 -3.03
N ASP A 135 -9.78 -5.36 -3.84
CA ASP A 135 -10.61 -4.61 -4.78
C ASP A 135 -11.60 -3.67 -4.06
N ILE A 136 -12.06 -4.01 -2.85
CA ILE A 136 -13.02 -3.20 -2.11
C ILE A 136 -12.38 -1.88 -1.69
N VAL A 137 -11.14 -1.90 -1.21
CA VAL A 137 -10.43 -0.66 -0.87
C VAL A 137 -10.00 0.12 -2.09
N LEU A 138 -9.67 -0.54 -3.21
CA LEU A 138 -9.40 0.14 -4.48
C LEU A 138 -10.63 0.87 -5.01
N GLU A 139 -11.82 0.30 -4.91
CA GLU A 139 -13.06 1.01 -5.30
C GLU A 139 -13.33 2.21 -4.39
N LYS A 140 -13.12 2.10 -3.08
CA LYS A 140 -13.20 3.24 -2.15
C LYS A 140 -12.17 4.32 -2.51
N ALA A 141 -10.94 3.92 -2.83
CA ALA A 141 -9.89 4.83 -3.25
C ALA A 141 -10.25 5.59 -4.54
N LYS A 142 -10.82 4.90 -5.53
CA LYS A 142 -11.29 5.51 -6.78
C LYS A 142 -12.44 6.50 -6.55
N GLN A 143 -13.33 6.23 -5.59
CA GLN A 143 -14.39 7.18 -5.20
C GLN A 143 -13.79 8.45 -4.57
N GLY A 144 -12.70 8.33 -3.82
CA GLY A 144 -11.98 9.48 -3.27
C GLY A 144 -12.78 10.26 -2.21
N ARG A 145 -13.65 9.57 -1.46
CA ARG A 145 -14.51 10.14 -0.42
C ARG A 145 -14.09 9.65 0.95
N TYR A 146 -13.96 10.58 1.89
CA TYR A 146 -13.36 10.32 3.19
C TYR A 146 -14.11 11.03 4.32
N GLY A 147 -14.16 10.39 5.47
CA GLY A 147 -14.62 11.04 6.70
C GLY A 147 -13.56 11.99 7.28
N ALA A 148 -13.98 12.91 8.15
CA ALA A 148 -13.11 13.91 8.76
C ALA A 148 -11.85 13.31 9.42
N SER A 149 -11.95 12.14 10.04
CA SER A 149 -10.84 11.48 10.74
C SER A 149 -9.67 11.13 9.82
N ALA A 150 -9.91 10.84 8.54
CA ALA A 150 -8.85 10.54 7.59
C ALA A 150 -8.01 11.78 7.24
N LEU A 151 -8.54 12.98 7.50
CA LEU A 151 -7.90 14.27 7.19
C LEU A 151 -7.29 14.95 8.43
N ASN A 152 -7.16 14.25 9.56
CA ASN A 152 -6.64 14.83 10.81
C ASN A 152 -5.27 15.50 10.62
N GLU A 153 -4.38 14.87 9.85
CA GLU A 153 -3.03 15.36 9.58
C GLU A 153 -2.93 16.29 8.36
N VAL A 154 -4.05 16.54 7.64
CA VAL A 154 -4.06 17.44 6.49
C VAL A 154 -4.11 18.89 6.97
N VAL A 155 -3.12 19.68 6.57
CA VAL A 155 -3.08 21.12 6.86
C VAL A 155 -4.24 21.85 6.19
N GLU A 156 -4.72 22.92 6.83
CA GLU A 156 -5.93 23.64 6.41
C GLU A 156 -5.86 24.19 4.98
N SER A 157 -4.69 24.63 4.53
CA SER A 157 -4.48 25.10 3.16
C SER A 157 -4.69 23.99 2.12
N ARG A 158 -4.24 22.76 2.39
CA ARG A 158 -4.46 21.60 1.53
C ARG A 158 -5.90 21.11 1.60
N LYS A 159 -6.54 21.14 2.78
CA LYS A 159 -7.98 20.85 2.94
C LYS A 159 -8.82 21.71 2.01
N LYS A 160 -8.67 23.05 2.12
CA LYS A 160 -9.42 24.01 1.30
C LYS A 160 -9.16 23.90 -0.20
N ARG A 161 -7.94 23.52 -0.58
CA ARG A 161 -7.53 23.45 -1.98
C ARG A 161 -7.95 22.15 -2.66
N TYR A 162 -7.84 21.02 -1.97
CA TYR A 162 -7.91 19.69 -2.60
C TYR A 162 -9.09 18.84 -2.17
N PHE A 163 -9.98 19.38 -1.34
CA PHE A 163 -11.18 18.67 -0.92
C PHE A 163 -12.42 19.54 -1.08
N ILE A 164 -13.52 18.89 -1.45
CA ILE A 164 -14.87 19.45 -1.45
C ILE A 164 -15.60 18.82 -0.28
N GLU A 165 -16.04 19.64 0.66
CA GLU A 165 -16.83 19.17 1.81
C GLU A 165 -18.31 19.07 1.42
N GLN A 166 -18.89 17.88 1.55
CA GLN A 166 -20.31 17.59 1.29
C GLN A 166 -20.81 16.53 2.28
N ASP A 167 -21.97 16.76 2.91
CA ASP A 167 -22.64 15.77 3.78
C ASP A 167 -21.72 15.14 4.85
N GLN A 168 -20.88 15.95 5.49
CA GLN A 168 -19.89 15.53 6.50
C GLN A 168 -18.81 14.56 5.95
N GLN A 169 -18.64 14.52 4.64
CA GLN A 169 -17.59 13.83 3.92
C GLN A 169 -16.72 14.85 3.17
N PHE A 170 -15.48 14.45 2.90
CA PHE A 170 -14.52 15.19 2.10
C PHE A 170 -14.23 14.40 0.83
N GLU A 171 -14.56 14.97 -0.32
CA GLU A 171 -14.25 14.38 -1.63
C GLU A 171 -12.98 15.03 -2.20
N VAL A 172 -12.01 14.22 -2.59
CA VAL A 172 -10.80 14.71 -3.27
C VAL A 172 -11.19 15.31 -4.62
N VAL A 173 -10.69 16.51 -4.91
CA VAL A 173 -11.03 17.23 -6.16
C VAL A 173 -10.69 16.40 -7.41
N PRO A 174 -11.49 16.48 -8.49
CA PRO A 174 -11.29 15.68 -9.71
C PRO A 174 -9.90 15.85 -10.33
N GLU A 175 -9.32 17.04 -10.24
CA GLU A 175 -7.99 17.37 -10.76
C GLU A 175 -6.85 16.59 -10.09
N ILE A 176 -7.01 16.20 -8.81
CA ILE A 176 -6.08 15.33 -8.09
C ILE A 176 -6.41 13.86 -8.35
N ARG A 177 -7.70 13.51 -8.38
CA ARG A 177 -8.15 12.13 -8.63
C ARG A 177 -7.59 11.55 -9.93
N ARG A 178 -7.61 12.35 -11.00
CA ARG A 178 -7.09 11.95 -12.33
C ARG A 178 -5.58 11.70 -12.38
N LEU A 179 -4.81 12.12 -11.36
CA LEU A 179 -3.35 11.95 -11.31
C LEU A 179 -2.93 10.56 -10.82
N VAL A 180 -3.87 9.81 -10.23
CA VAL A 180 -3.61 8.50 -9.63
C VAL A 180 -4.25 7.40 -10.46
N ARG A 181 -3.44 6.42 -10.88
CA ARG A 181 -3.91 5.21 -11.55
C ARG A 181 -3.96 4.05 -10.57
N PHE A 182 -5.17 3.64 -10.20
CA PHE A 182 -5.41 2.49 -9.34
C PHE A 182 -5.47 1.19 -10.13
N SER A 183 -4.80 0.14 -9.64
CA SER A 183 -4.91 -1.22 -10.19
C SER A 183 -4.64 -2.29 -9.12
N LYS A 184 -5.26 -3.45 -9.27
CA LYS A 184 -4.99 -4.61 -8.41
C LYS A 184 -3.56 -5.13 -8.62
N HIS A 185 -2.86 -5.45 -7.53
CA HIS A 185 -1.52 -6.06 -7.56
C HIS A 185 -1.25 -6.84 -6.27
N ASN A 186 -0.78 -8.07 -6.42
CA ASN A 186 -0.27 -8.90 -5.33
C ASN A 186 1.26 -8.79 -5.23
N LEU A 187 1.78 -8.09 -4.22
CA LEU A 187 3.22 -7.93 -3.97
C LEU A 187 3.99 -9.26 -3.87
N LEU A 188 3.32 -10.35 -3.55
CA LEU A 188 3.96 -11.64 -3.33
C LEU A 188 3.78 -12.64 -4.49
N GLY A 189 2.98 -12.29 -5.49
CA GLY A 189 2.63 -13.21 -6.58
C GLY A 189 2.69 -12.61 -7.97
N ASP A 190 2.51 -11.30 -8.11
CA ASP A 190 2.47 -10.62 -9.39
C ASP A 190 3.84 -10.10 -9.82
N ARG A 191 4.00 -9.90 -11.13
CA ARG A 191 5.19 -9.26 -11.68
C ARG A 191 5.19 -7.76 -11.38
N TYR A 192 6.37 -7.20 -11.24
CA TYR A 192 6.57 -5.80 -10.93
C TYR A 192 6.86 -5.02 -12.21
N ASP A 193 6.18 -3.89 -12.40
CA ASP A 193 6.58 -2.91 -13.39
C ASP A 193 7.97 -2.35 -13.02
N THR A 194 8.70 -1.84 -14.01
CA THR A 194 10.06 -1.32 -13.80
C THR A 194 10.18 0.14 -14.19
N GLY A 195 11.26 0.78 -13.77
CA GLY A 195 11.57 2.17 -14.10
C GLY A 195 10.86 3.18 -13.21
N PHE A 196 10.71 2.88 -11.92
CA PHE A 196 10.22 3.83 -10.92
C PHE A 196 11.35 4.69 -10.36
N ASP A 197 11.06 5.97 -10.17
CA ASP A 197 11.93 6.93 -9.47
C ASP A 197 11.65 6.92 -7.96
N LEU A 198 10.40 6.63 -7.57
CA LEU A 198 9.97 6.52 -6.18
C LEU A 198 9.00 5.34 -6.01
N ILE A 199 9.28 4.46 -5.06
CA ILE A 199 8.32 3.48 -4.55
C ILE A 199 8.03 3.80 -3.10
N ILE A 200 6.76 3.92 -2.74
CA ILE A 200 6.27 4.06 -1.38
C ILE A 200 5.60 2.74 -1.01
N CYS A 201 6.07 2.08 0.04
CA CYS A 201 5.46 0.86 0.57
C CYS A 201 5.52 0.91 2.09
N ARG A 202 4.42 1.32 2.71
CA ARG A 202 4.39 1.68 4.13
C ARG A 202 3.36 0.84 4.88
N ASN A 203 3.74 0.35 6.05
CA ASN A 203 2.85 -0.32 7.02
C ASN A 203 2.20 -1.61 6.50
N VAL A 204 2.83 -2.28 5.54
CA VAL A 204 2.35 -3.54 4.92
C VAL A 204 3.35 -4.68 5.15
N LEU A 205 4.65 -4.40 5.01
CA LEU A 205 5.66 -5.44 5.13
C LEU A 205 5.78 -6.00 6.55
N ILE A 206 5.33 -5.24 7.56
CA ILE A 206 5.25 -5.70 8.96
C ILE A 206 4.45 -7.01 9.16
N TYR A 207 3.53 -7.34 8.24
CA TYR A 207 2.72 -8.56 8.30
C TYR A 207 3.39 -9.78 7.66
N PHE A 208 4.42 -9.58 6.85
CA PHE A 208 5.11 -10.63 6.11
C PHE A 208 6.19 -11.32 6.96
N THR A 209 6.51 -12.56 6.60
CA THR A 209 7.71 -13.29 7.06
C THR A 209 8.98 -12.59 6.56
N GLU A 210 10.13 -12.88 7.18
CA GLU A 210 11.38 -12.23 6.76
C GLU A 210 11.80 -12.66 5.35
N GLU A 211 11.50 -13.91 4.97
CA GLU A 211 11.72 -14.44 3.62
C GLU A 211 10.88 -13.71 2.57
N ALA A 212 9.59 -13.50 2.87
CA ALA A 212 8.67 -12.77 2.00
C ALA A 212 9.06 -11.29 1.87
N LYS A 213 9.44 -10.64 2.97
CA LYS A 213 9.99 -9.27 2.92
C LYS A 213 11.23 -9.18 2.04
N ALA A 214 12.17 -10.11 2.21
CA ALA A 214 13.41 -10.13 1.42
C ALA A 214 13.12 -10.33 -0.07
N HIS A 215 12.11 -11.14 -0.42
CA HIS A 215 11.63 -11.25 -1.80
C HIS A 215 11.09 -9.91 -2.30
N VAL A 216 10.18 -9.27 -1.57
CA VAL A 216 9.59 -7.98 -1.96
C VAL A 216 10.66 -6.88 -2.09
N TYR A 217 11.65 -6.82 -1.21
CA TYR A 217 12.75 -5.85 -1.32
C TYR A 217 13.59 -6.05 -2.57
N ARG A 218 13.89 -7.29 -2.95
CA ARG A 218 14.58 -7.58 -4.23
C ARG A 218 13.74 -7.10 -5.41
N SER A 219 12.44 -7.42 -5.43
CA SER A 219 11.52 -6.98 -6.49
C SER A 219 11.42 -5.46 -6.57
N PHE A 220 11.37 -4.74 -5.44
CA PHE A 220 11.40 -3.28 -5.43
C PHE A 220 12.70 -2.71 -5.98
N VAL A 221 13.85 -3.32 -5.65
CA VAL A 221 15.13 -2.87 -6.20
C VAL A 221 15.17 -3.09 -7.70
N GLU A 222 14.70 -4.22 -8.21
CA GLU A 222 14.61 -4.46 -9.67
C GLU A 222 13.68 -3.43 -10.35
N ALA A 223 12.58 -3.08 -9.70
CA ALA A 223 11.60 -2.11 -10.19
C ALA A 223 12.11 -0.66 -10.19
N LEU A 224 12.99 -0.29 -9.26
CA LEU A 224 13.58 1.05 -9.16
C LEU A 224 14.61 1.31 -10.26
N LYS A 225 14.67 2.55 -10.76
CA LYS A 225 15.81 3.05 -11.53
C LYS A 225 17.05 3.17 -10.63
N PRO A 226 18.28 3.09 -11.18
CA PRO A 226 19.48 3.49 -10.44
C PRO A 226 19.30 4.89 -9.82
N GLY A 227 19.62 5.04 -8.54
CA GLY A 227 19.40 6.28 -7.80
C GLY A 227 17.93 6.58 -7.42
N GLY A 228 16.99 5.68 -7.73
CA GLY A 228 15.60 5.75 -7.30
C GLY A 228 15.43 5.46 -5.81
N ILE A 229 14.30 5.88 -5.23
CA ILE A 229 14.08 5.88 -3.78
C ILE A 229 12.96 4.92 -3.39
N LEU A 230 13.21 4.12 -2.35
CA LEU A 230 12.21 3.34 -1.61
C LEU A 230 11.89 4.05 -0.29
N PHE A 231 10.63 4.41 -0.09
CA PHE A 231 10.11 5.01 1.14
C PHE A 231 9.26 3.99 1.91
N VAL A 232 9.69 3.62 3.12
CA VAL A 232 9.02 2.64 4.00
C VAL A 232 8.37 3.27 5.23
N GLY A 233 7.54 2.50 5.94
CA GLY A 233 6.80 2.96 7.11
C GLY A 233 7.69 3.24 8.32
N GLY A 234 7.22 4.08 9.26
CA GLY A 234 7.99 4.53 10.43
C GLY A 234 8.39 3.44 11.44
N THR A 235 7.86 2.22 11.28
CA THR A 235 8.20 1.04 12.08
C THR A 235 8.92 -0.04 11.25
N GLU A 236 9.21 0.26 9.99
CA GLU A 236 9.85 -0.64 9.04
C GLU A 236 11.30 -0.20 8.84
N GLN A 237 12.23 -1.12 9.11
CA GLN A 237 13.66 -0.91 8.87
C GLN A 237 14.19 -2.06 8.02
N ILE A 238 14.94 -1.72 6.98
CA ILE A 238 15.64 -2.71 6.16
C ILE A 238 16.97 -2.96 6.85
N PHE A 239 17.13 -4.14 7.44
CA PHE A 239 18.41 -4.56 8.01
C PHE A 239 19.37 -4.90 6.87
N GLN A 240 20.60 -4.37 6.95
CA GLN A 240 21.64 -4.57 5.93
C GLN A 240 21.14 -4.25 4.51
N PRO A 241 20.67 -3.01 4.24
CA PRO A 241 20.08 -2.64 2.95
C PRO A 241 21.02 -2.91 1.76
N GLU A 242 22.33 -2.88 1.98
CA GLU A 242 23.37 -3.19 1.00
C GLU A 242 23.22 -4.60 0.39
N ARG A 243 22.66 -5.56 1.13
CA ARG A 243 22.39 -6.93 0.63
C ARG A 243 21.33 -6.96 -0.47
N PHE A 244 20.51 -5.91 -0.54
CA PHE A 244 19.52 -5.74 -1.59
C PHE A 244 19.99 -4.77 -2.67
N GLY A 245 21.18 -4.17 -2.57
CA GLY A 245 21.59 -3.08 -3.47
C GLY A 245 20.95 -1.73 -3.12
N LEU A 246 20.59 -1.54 -1.85
CA LEU A 246 20.09 -0.28 -1.30
C LEU A 246 21.13 0.35 -0.37
N LYS A 247 21.14 1.68 -0.30
CA LYS A 247 21.82 2.44 0.76
C LYS A 247 20.80 3.29 1.51
N MET A 248 20.94 3.39 2.82
CA MET A 248 20.10 4.32 3.59
C MET A 248 20.53 5.76 3.25
N ARG A 249 19.60 6.54 2.70
CA ARG A 249 19.82 7.95 2.40
C ARG A 249 19.49 8.82 3.60
N GLN A 250 18.36 8.52 4.23
CA GLN A 250 17.84 9.14 5.44
C GLN A 250 16.92 8.14 6.13
N SER A 251 16.52 8.37 7.38
CA SER A 251 15.58 7.48 8.07
C SER A 251 14.35 7.18 7.21
N PHE A 252 14.09 5.90 6.96
CA PHE A 252 12.96 5.37 6.16
C PHE A 252 13.04 5.60 4.64
N PHE A 253 14.08 6.26 4.13
CA PHE A 253 14.34 6.46 2.70
C PHE A 253 15.61 5.74 2.28
N TYR A 254 15.48 4.81 1.35
CA TYR A 254 16.58 4.00 0.83
C TYR A 254 16.76 4.28 -0.66
N GLU A 255 18.00 4.47 -1.09
CA GLU A 255 18.37 4.74 -2.47
C GLU A 255 18.94 3.48 -3.11
N LYS A 256 18.49 3.16 -4.33
CA LYS A 256 19.10 2.10 -5.14
C LYS A 256 20.49 2.52 -5.59
N ILE A 257 21.47 1.66 -5.31
CA ILE A 257 22.88 1.82 -5.71
C ILE A 257 23.02 1.57 -7.21
#